data_AF-A0A5P9JCW6-F1
#
_entry.id   AF-A0A5P9JCW6-F1
#
_cell.length_a   1.000
_cell.length_b   1.000
_cell.length_c   1.000
_cell.angle_alpha   90.00
_cell.angle_beta   90.00
_cell.angle_gamma   90.00
#
_symmetry.space_group_name_H-M   'P 1'
#
loop_
_entity.id
_entity.type
_entity.pdbx_description
1 polymer ?
#
loop_
_entity_poly.entity_id
_entity_poly.type
_entity_poly.pdbx_seq_one_letter_code
_entity_poly.pdbx_strand_id
1 'polypeptide(L)'
;MNQESLWLGPMRKPIRMAAIGFSAVFAVLYVWLIANRLLTEDSIGMYEMIRPEGRPMVQLMLFVILGTVLTLSLYLSDSRGAIEYHPDGVFDIISLVLSRVAMILVALTVLVMFYEVVSRYVFARPTLWANELSLFMASFVFLLAGLYAMQQRSHIRIYVIYDMMPRFFQKVSDIISLFLIWFFTFAMVWGGYDDAMRRFLRMETFGTAWDPPIPGILKGAILIIICLVALQALSNIIADWNKAPEHLSLDDMDEVEIENIRKTLR
;
A
#
# COMPACT_ATOMS: atom_id res chain seq x y z
N MET A 1 25.47 6.01 -7.12
CA MET A 1 25.34 4.85 -6.22
C MET A 1 24.77 3.68 -7.01
N ASN A 2 25.59 2.67 -7.35
CA ASN A 2 25.08 1.37 -7.80
C ASN A 2 24.45 0.71 -6.57
N GLN A 3 23.19 1.01 -6.29
CA GLN A 3 22.43 0.20 -5.32
C GLN A 3 22.32 -1.20 -5.91
N GLU A 4 22.90 -2.20 -5.25
CA GLU A 4 22.64 -3.60 -5.57
C GLU A 4 21.14 -3.85 -5.52
N SER A 5 20.64 -4.63 -6.47
CA SER A 5 19.22 -4.96 -6.56
C SER A 5 18.84 -5.86 -5.38
N LEU A 6 17.79 -5.50 -4.64
CA LEU A 6 17.35 -6.24 -3.46
C LEU A 6 16.81 -7.62 -3.84
N TRP A 7 16.01 -7.70 -4.91
CA TRP A 7 15.38 -8.96 -5.33
C TRP A 7 15.12 -9.08 -6.83
N LEU A 8 15.05 -7.96 -7.58
CA LEU A 8 14.74 -8.01 -9.01
C LEU A 8 15.89 -8.55 -9.86
N GLY A 9 17.14 -8.45 -9.39
CA GLY A 9 18.36 -8.85 -10.10
C GLY A 9 18.37 -8.35 -11.56
N PRO A 10 18.41 -9.26 -12.55
CA PRO A 10 18.43 -8.88 -13.97
C PRO A 10 17.12 -8.21 -14.45
N MET A 11 16.00 -8.46 -13.76
CA MET A 11 14.68 -7.89 -14.12
C MET A 11 14.52 -6.42 -13.73
N ARG A 12 15.48 -5.83 -13.00
CA ARG A 12 15.42 -4.43 -12.60
C ARG A 12 15.38 -3.46 -13.79
N LYS A 13 16.23 -3.68 -14.80
CA LYS A 13 16.27 -2.85 -16.02
C LYS A 13 14.97 -2.90 -16.82
N PRO A 14 14.41 -4.08 -17.17
CA PRO A 14 13.15 -4.13 -17.92
C PRO A 14 11.98 -3.56 -17.11
N ILE A 15 11.91 -3.79 -15.79
CA ILE A 15 10.84 -3.21 -14.95
C ILE A 15 10.96 -1.69 -14.88
N ARG A 16 12.17 -1.14 -14.77
CA ARG A 16 12.40 0.32 -14.84
C ARG A 16 11.95 0.89 -16.19
N MET A 17 12.29 0.22 -17.29
CA MET A 17 11.86 0.65 -18.63
C MET A 17 10.34 0.61 -18.77
N ALA A 18 9.69 -0.44 -18.25
CA ALA A 18 8.24 -0.53 -18.22
C ALA A 18 7.62 0.61 -17.39
N ALA A 19 8.13 0.88 -16.20
CA ALA A 19 7.67 1.97 -15.34
C ALA A 19 7.78 3.34 -16.02
N ILE A 20 8.91 3.62 -16.69
CA ILE A 20 9.09 4.85 -17.47
C ILE A 20 8.11 4.89 -18.65
N GLY A 21 7.94 3.77 -19.37
CA GLY A 21 7.03 3.66 -20.50
C GLY A 21 5.58 3.93 -20.13
N PHE A 22 5.05 3.24 -19.11
CA PHE A 22 3.70 3.48 -18.60
C PHE A 22 3.51 4.92 -18.09
N SER A 23 4.50 5.46 -17.35
CA SER A 23 4.45 6.84 -16.87
C SER A 23 4.45 7.87 -18.01
N ALA A 24 5.22 7.63 -19.08
CA ALA A 24 5.26 8.50 -20.25
C ALA A 24 3.93 8.46 -21.01
N VAL A 25 3.36 7.27 -21.22
CA VAL A 25 2.03 7.11 -21.84
C VAL A 25 0.97 7.79 -20.99
N PHE A 26 1.00 7.62 -19.67
CA PHE A 26 0.11 8.30 -18.74
C PHE A 26 0.20 9.83 -18.89
N ALA A 27 1.41 10.39 -18.92
CA ALA A 27 1.62 11.82 -19.08
C ALA A 27 1.07 12.34 -20.42
N VAL A 28 1.28 11.61 -21.51
CA VAL A 28 0.73 11.97 -22.84
C VAL A 28 -0.80 11.95 -22.83
N LEU A 29 -1.42 10.89 -22.28
CA LEU A 29 -2.87 10.79 -22.16
C LEU A 29 -3.44 11.90 -21.27
N TYR A 30 -2.75 12.25 -20.19
CA TYR A 30 -3.15 13.33 -19.30
C TYR A 30 -3.09 14.70 -19.96
N VAL A 31 -1.99 15.01 -20.67
CA VAL A 31 -1.86 16.25 -21.46
C VAL A 31 -2.95 16.32 -22.53
N TRP A 32 -3.21 15.20 -23.21
CA TRP A 32 -4.29 15.11 -24.19
C TRP A 32 -5.66 15.39 -23.55
N LEU A 33 -5.94 14.87 -22.35
CA LEU A 33 -7.19 15.12 -21.63
C LEU A 33 -7.34 16.61 -21.29
N ILE A 34 -6.27 17.25 -20.79
CA ILE A 34 -6.29 18.70 -20.52
C ILE A 34 -6.55 19.49 -21.80
N ALA A 35 -5.83 19.17 -22.89
CA ALA A 35 -5.99 19.85 -24.17
C ALA A 35 -7.43 19.68 -24.69
N ASN A 36 -7.97 18.47 -24.64
CA ASN A 36 -9.35 18.19 -25.06
C ASN A 36 -10.36 18.96 -24.19
N ARG A 37 -10.12 19.10 -22.89
CA ARG A 37 -10.96 19.89 -21.98
C ARG A 37 -10.96 21.39 -22.29
N LEU A 38 -9.90 21.91 -22.93
CA LEU A 38 -9.83 23.31 -23.37
C LEU A 38 -10.45 23.52 -24.76
N LEU A 39 -10.51 22.48 -25.58
CA LEU A 39 -10.90 22.57 -26.99
C LEU A 39 -12.35 22.11 -27.25
N THR A 40 -12.89 21.21 -26.43
CA THR A 40 -14.17 20.54 -26.66
C THR A 40 -15.05 20.58 -25.40
N GLU A 41 -16.35 20.87 -25.55
CA GLU A 41 -17.31 20.90 -24.43
C GLU A 41 -17.59 19.51 -23.81
N ASP A 42 -17.46 18.43 -24.60
CA ASP A 42 -17.53 17.03 -24.14
C ASP A 42 -16.21 16.57 -23.46
N SER A 43 -15.84 17.25 -22.38
CA SER A 43 -14.62 16.94 -21.65
C SER A 43 -14.78 15.72 -20.74
N ILE A 44 -13.80 14.81 -20.77
CA ILE A 44 -13.84 13.61 -19.91
C ILE A 44 -13.67 14.01 -18.44
N GLY A 45 -14.71 13.79 -17.65
CA GLY A 45 -14.78 14.14 -16.23
C GLY A 45 -14.44 12.97 -15.30
N MET A 46 -14.23 13.29 -14.01
CA MET A 46 -13.93 12.27 -12.99
C MET A 46 -15.10 11.29 -12.76
N TYR A 47 -16.34 11.68 -13.07
CA TYR A 47 -17.50 10.79 -12.97
C TYR A 47 -17.40 9.61 -13.95
N GLU A 48 -16.89 9.87 -15.14
CA GLU A 48 -16.79 8.90 -16.22
C GLU A 48 -15.63 7.92 -15.99
N MET A 49 -14.66 8.31 -15.16
CA MET A 49 -13.58 7.43 -14.70
C MET A 49 -14.07 6.31 -13.78
N ILE A 50 -15.17 6.49 -13.03
CA ILE A 50 -15.76 5.41 -12.22
C ILE A 50 -16.54 4.43 -13.11
N ARG A 51 -17.20 4.92 -14.16
CA ARG A 51 -18.10 4.14 -15.02
C ARG A 51 -17.59 4.17 -16.47
N PRO A 52 -16.54 3.40 -16.80
CA PRO A 52 -15.88 3.47 -18.10
C PRO A 52 -16.65 2.74 -19.23
N GLU A 53 -17.86 2.24 -18.96
CA GLU A 53 -18.65 1.47 -19.93
C GLU A 53 -18.92 2.29 -21.21
N GLY A 54 -18.65 1.67 -22.37
CA GLY A 54 -18.81 2.32 -23.67
C GLY A 54 -17.71 3.34 -24.03
N ARG A 55 -16.70 3.56 -23.18
CA ARG A 55 -15.64 4.55 -23.40
C ARG A 55 -14.24 3.92 -23.42
N PRO A 56 -13.75 3.47 -24.60
CA PRO A 56 -12.47 2.76 -24.69
C PRO A 56 -11.28 3.61 -24.23
N MET A 57 -11.36 4.94 -24.40
CA MET A 57 -10.31 5.85 -23.95
C MET A 57 -10.15 5.87 -22.42
N VAL A 58 -11.27 5.86 -21.68
CA VAL A 58 -11.23 5.83 -20.21
C VAL A 58 -10.69 4.48 -19.73
N GLN A 59 -11.09 3.38 -20.35
CA GLN A 59 -10.56 2.05 -20.05
C GLN A 59 -9.05 1.98 -20.25
N LEU A 60 -8.55 2.53 -21.36
CA LEU A 60 -7.12 2.64 -21.64
C LEU A 60 -6.41 3.46 -20.55
N MET A 61 -6.97 4.60 -20.16
CA MET A 61 -6.40 5.43 -19.09
C MET A 61 -6.31 4.69 -17.76
N LEU A 62 -7.39 4.02 -17.34
CA LEU A 62 -7.40 3.24 -16.10
C LEU A 62 -6.38 2.10 -16.15
N PHE A 63 -6.26 1.42 -17.29
CA PHE A 63 -5.25 0.38 -17.50
C PHE A 63 -3.83 0.93 -17.41
N VAL A 64 -3.57 2.08 -18.03
CA VAL A 64 -2.26 2.74 -17.98
C VAL A 64 -1.94 3.25 -16.58
N ILE A 65 -2.91 3.79 -15.85
CA ILE A 65 -2.75 4.19 -14.44
C ILE A 65 -2.38 2.98 -13.59
N LEU A 66 -3.14 1.88 -13.71
CA LEU A 66 -2.89 0.64 -12.99
C LEU A 66 -1.50 0.09 -13.32
N GLY A 67 -1.14 0.03 -14.60
CA GLY A 67 0.17 -0.40 -15.07
C GLY A 67 1.30 0.48 -14.53
N THR A 68 1.10 1.81 -14.49
CA THR A 68 2.05 2.78 -13.91
C THR A 68 2.26 2.51 -12.43
N VAL A 69 1.18 2.39 -11.66
CA VAL A 69 1.26 2.15 -10.21
C VAL A 69 1.94 0.80 -9.92
N LEU A 70 1.55 -0.27 -10.62
CA LEU A 70 2.13 -1.60 -10.40
C LEU A 70 3.62 -1.66 -10.78
N THR A 71 4.00 -1.16 -11.94
CA THR A 71 5.40 -1.19 -12.40
C THR A 71 6.29 -0.27 -11.59
N LEU A 72 5.80 0.92 -11.21
CA LEU A 72 6.53 1.83 -10.33
C LEU A 72 6.68 1.22 -8.94
N SER A 73 5.63 0.62 -8.41
CA SER A 73 5.65 -0.07 -7.12
C SER A 73 6.69 -1.21 -7.10
N LEU A 74 6.67 -2.06 -8.13
CA LEU A 74 7.67 -3.12 -8.30
C LEU A 74 9.09 -2.57 -8.37
N TYR A 75 9.32 -1.51 -9.17
CA TYR A 75 10.63 -0.88 -9.27
C TYR A 75 11.11 -0.30 -7.94
N LEU A 76 10.25 0.42 -7.21
CA LEU A 76 10.57 1.04 -5.92
C LEU A 76 10.74 0.00 -4.80
N SER A 77 10.18 -1.20 -4.95
CA SER A 77 10.33 -2.29 -3.97
C SER A 77 11.73 -2.90 -3.99
N ASP A 78 12.48 -2.72 -5.08
CA ASP A 78 13.85 -3.21 -5.23
C ASP A 78 14.89 -2.37 -4.48
N SER A 79 14.45 -1.26 -3.88
CA SER A 79 15.27 -0.41 -3.02
C SER A 79 14.77 -0.46 -1.58
N ARG A 80 15.70 -0.67 -0.66
CA ARG A 80 15.49 -0.64 0.79
C ARG A 80 15.79 0.75 1.35
N GLY A 81 14.91 1.26 2.21
CA GLY A 81 15.13 2.46 3.01
C GLY A 81 16.06 2.20 4.20
N ALA A 82 16.70 3.24 4.74
CA ALA A 82 17.70 3.10 5.81
C ALA A 82 17.19 2.36 7.06
N ILE A 83 15.90 2.53 7.38
CA ILE A 83 15.22 1.97 8.55
C ILE A 83 14.42 0.70 8.27
N GLU A 84 14.37 0.24 7.01
CA GLU A 84 13.52 -0.89 6.64
C GLU A 84 14.19 -2.23 7.00
N TYR A 85 13.41 -3.24 7.35
CA TYR A 85 13.86 -4.62 7.58
C TYR A 85 14.28 -5.31 6.27
N HIS A 86 15.25 -6.23 6.34
CA HIS A 86 15.66 -7.02 5.17
C HIS A 86 14.60 -8.09 4.85
N PRO A 87 14.08 -8.19 3.63
CA PRO A 87 13.12 -9.23 3.30
C PRO A 87 13.81 -10.59 3.21
N ASP A 88 13.38 -11.54 4.05
CA ASP A 88 13.94 -12.89 4.10
C ASP A 88 13.14 -13.89 3.25
N GLY A 89 11.89 -13.53 2.90
CA GLY A 89 10.96 -14.43 2.22
C GLY A 89 10.12 -13.79 1.10
N VAL A 90 9.44 -14.64 0.33
CA VAL A 90 8.57 -14.21 -0.77
C VAL A 90 7.40 -13.35 -0.26
N PHE A 91 6.83 -13.69 0.90
CA PHE A 91 5.76 -12.89 1.52
C PHE A 91 6.25 -11.49 1.91
N ASP A 92 7.49 -11.36 2.38
CA ASP A 92 8.07 -10.05 2.68
C ASP A 92 8.18 -9.20 1.42
N ILE A 93 8.60 -9.80 0.29
CA ILE A 93 8.67 -9.11 -1.01
C ILE A 93 7.28 -8.67 -1.45
N ILE A 94 6.26 -9.53 -1.34
CA ILE A 94 4.87 -9.18 -1.68
C ILE A 94 4.39 -8.00 -0.80
N SER A 95 4.61 -8.08 0.50
CA SER A 95 4.26 -7.02 1.45
C SER A 95 5.00 -5.72 1.16
N LEU A 96 6.27 -5.79 0.76
CA LEU A 96 7.06 -4.63 0.33
C LEU A 96 6.48 -4.01 -0.95
N VAL A 97 6.19 -4.81 -1.98
CA VAL A 97 5.55 -4.30 -3.21
C VAL A 97 4.21 -3.64 -2.88
N LEU A 98 3.38 -4.23 -2.04
CA LEU A 98 2.11 -3.63 -1.64
C LEU A 98 2.31 -2.34 -0.82
N SER A 99 3.34 -2.27 0.03
CA SER A 99 3.68 -1.06 0.78
C SER A 99 4.10 0.10 -0.14
N ARG A 100 4.78 -0.19 -1.26
CA ARG A 100 5.16 0.83 -2.25
C ARG A 100 3.93 1.35 -3.00
N VAL A 101 2.90 0.53 -3.21
CA VAL A 101 1.59 1.04 -3.67
C VAL A 101 1.03 2.03 -2.66
N ALA A 102 1.04 1.71 -1.36
CA ALA A 102 0.57 2.63 -0.33
C ALA A 102 1.37 3.94 -0.31
N MET A 103 2.69 3.89 -0.45
CA MET A 103 3.56 5.07 -0.55
C MET A 103 3.15 5.98 -1.73
N ILE A 104 2.89 5.40 -2.90
CA ILE A 104 2.41 6.15 -4.08
C ILE A 104 1.02 6.74 -3.80
N LEU A 105 0.10 5.98 -3.19
CA LEU A 105 -1.24 6.46 -2.86
C LEU A 105 -1.23 7.61 -1.85
N VAL A 106 -0.31 7.62 -0.88
CA VAL A 106 -0.13 8.77 0.04
C VAL A 106 0.24 10.03 -0.74
N ALA A 107 1.23 9.95 -1.63
CA ALA A 107 1.62 11.09 -2.47
C ALA A 107 0.45 11.57 -3.35
N LEU A 108 -0.29 10.65 -3.97
CA LEU A 108 -1.49 10.99 -4.77
C LEU A 108 -2.59 11.63 -3.92
N THR A 109 -2.80 11.16 -2.69
CA THR A 109 -3.78 11.74 -1.75
C THR A 109 -3.44 13.19 -1.43
N VAL A 110 -2.16 13.48 -1.16
CA VAL A 110 -1.70 14.85 -0.91
C VAL A 110 -1.93 15.73 -2.14
N LEU A 111 -1.61 15.26 -3.34
CA LEU A 111 -1.84 16.01 -4.58
C LEU A 111 -3.32 16.31 -4.84
N VAL A 112 -4.20 15.32 -4.63
CA VAL A 112 -5.65 15.48 -4.80
C VAL A 112 -6.22 16.48 -3.79
N MET A 113 -5.82 16.39 -2.53
CA MET A 113 -6.29 17.32 -1.49
C MET A 113 -5.73 18.73 -1.69
N PHE A 114 -4.48 18.85 -2.13
CA PHE A 114 -3.89 20.14 -2.50
C PHE A 114 -4.66 20.78 -3.66
N TYR A 115 -4.98 19.99 -4.70
CA TYR A 115 -5.81 20.46 -5.81
C TYR A 115 -7.19 20.94 -5.33
N GLU A 116 -7.86 20.22 -4.43
CA GLU A 116 -9.16 20.63 -3.89
C GLU A 116 -9.07 21.96 -3.13
N VAL A 117 -8.06 22.13 -2.27
CA VAL A 117 -7.85 23.37 -1.52
C VAL A 117 -7.64 24.53 -2.50
N VAL A 118 -6.76 24.37 -3.49
CA VAL A 118 -6.51 25.42 -4.50
C VAL A 118 -7.79 25.71 -5.31
N SER A 119 -8.49 24.68 -5.79
CA SER A 119 -9.71 24.82 -6.59
C SER A 119 -10.82 25.56 -5.84
N ARG A 120 -11.00 25.22 -4.56
CA ARG A 120 -12.02 25.80 -3.70
C ARG A 120 -11.70 27.24 -3.30
N TYR A 121 -10.49 27.50 -2.82
CA TYR A 121 -10.17 28.80 -2.22
C TYR A 121 -9.64 29.82 -3.22
N VAL A 122 -8.93 29.39 -4.28
CA VAL A 122 -8.39 30.31 -5.30
C VAL A 122 -9.39 30.51 -6.43
N PHE A 123 -10.01 29.43 -6.91
CA PHE A 123 -10.88 29.47 -8.08
C PHE A 123 -12.38 29.49 -7.75
N ALA A 124 -12.76 29.43 -6.46
CA ALA A 124 -14.15 29.36 -6.00
C ALA A 124 -14.97 28.25 -6.68
N ARG A 125 -14.32 27.13 -7.05
CA ARG A 125 -14.90 25.99 -7.77
C ARG A 125 -14.64 24.70 -6.99
N PRO A 126 -15.42 24.38 -5.94
CA PRO A 126 -15.22 23.16 -5.17
C PRO A 126 -15.43 21.91 -6.06
N THR A 127 -14.66 20.85 -5.83
CA THR A 127 -14.86 19.59 -6.53
C THR A 127 -15.77 18.65 -5.76
N LEU A 128 -16.53 17.84 -6.49
CA LEU A 128 -17.43 16.83 -5.91
C LEU A 128 -16.73 15.49 -5.62
N TRP A 129 -15.54 15.28 -6.17
CA TRP A 129 -14.86 13.98 -6.19
C TRP A 129 -13.61 13.91 -5.30
N ALA A 130 -12.92 15.02 -5.04
CA ALA A 130 -11.60 14.97 -4.41
C ALA A 130 -11.62 14.41 -2.99
N ASN A 131 -12.65 14.76 -2.21
CA ASN A 131 -12.81 14.27 -0.83
C ASN A 131 -13.07 12.75 -0.78
N GLU A 132 -13.91 12.25 -1.68
CA GLU A 132 -14.26 10.82 -1.70
C GLU A 132 -13.14 9.98 -2.31
N LEU A 133 -12.44 10.50 -3.32
CA LEU A 133 -11.26 9.86 -3.88
C LEU A 133 -10.13 9.78 -2.85
N SER A 134 -9.89 10.85 -2.10
CA SER A 134 -8.89 10.84 -1.02
C SER A 134 -9.26 9.88 0.10
N LEU A 135 -10.54 9.82 0.50
CA LEU A 135 -11.04 8.84 1.46
C LEU A 135 -10.81 7.41 0.97
N PHE A 136 -11.08 7.13 -0.30
CA PHE A 136 -10.88 5.81 -0.88
C PHE A 136 -9.40 5.40 -0.90
N MET A 137 -8.52 6.28 -1.36
CA MET A 137 -7.07 6.04 -1.35
C MET A 137 -6.52 5.88 0.07
N ALA A 138 -6.92 6.76 0.99
CA ALA A 138 -6.51 6.71 2.39
C ALA A 138 -6.95 5.41 3.08
N SER A 139 -8.12 4.87 2.72
CA SER A 139 -8.59 3.59 3.23
C SER A 139 -7.67 2.45 2.81
N PHE A 140 -7.22 2.40 1.55
CA PHE A 140 -6.22 1.42 1.11
C PHE A 140 -4.86 1.63 1.78
N VAL A 141 -4.42 2.88 1.92
CA VAL A 141 -3.18 3.21 2.64
C VAL A 141 -3.23 2.65 4.05
N PHE A 142 -4.33 2.84 4.77
CA PHE A 142 -4.49 2.33 6.13
C PHE A 142 -4.38 0.80 6.20
N LEU A 143 -5.06 0.09 5.29
CA LEU A 143 -5.01 -1.38 5.25
C LEU A 143 -3.61 -1.91 4.92
N LEU A 144 -2.96 -1.32 3.91
CA LEU A 144 -1.62 -1.70 3.48
C LEU A 144 -0.54 -1.33 4.49
N ALA A 145 -0.72 -0.24 5.24
CA ALA A 145 0.18 0.16 6.32
C ALA A 145 0.23 -0.88 7.44
N GLY A 146 -0.91 -1.52 7.77
CA GLY A 146 -0.95 -2.63 8.73
C GLY A 146 -0.13 -3.84 8.27
N LEU A 147 -0.27 -4.23 6.99
CA LEU A 147 0.54 -5.31 6.41
C LEU A 147 2.04 -4.98 6.42
N TYR A 148 2.38 -3.75 6.04
CA TYR A 148 3.76 -3.26 6.05
C TYR A 148 4.35 -3.23 7.46
N ALA A 149 3.62 -2.72 8.45
CA ALA A 149 4.05 -2.70 9.85
C ALA A 149 4.32 -4.12 10.37
N MET A 150 3.52 -5.11 9.96
CA MET A 150 3.79 -6.50 10.32
C MET A 150 5.05 -7.06 9.64
N GLN A 151 5.27 -6.76 8.36
CA GLN A 151 6.50 -7.15 7.68
C GLN A 151 7.74 -6.52 8.34
N GLN A 152 7.65 -5.26 8.79
CA GLN A 152 8.72 -4.52 9.46
C GLN A 152 8.93 -4.87 10.94
N ARG A 153 8.15 -5.82 11.50
CA ARG A 153 8.18 -6.17 12.94
C ARG A 153 7.90 -4.98 13.87
N SER A 154 7.23 -3.93 13.38
CA SER A 154 7.04 -2.67 14.11
C SER A 154 5.80 -2.67 15.03
N HIS A 155 5.14 -3.81 15.21
CA HIS A 155 4.06 -3.91 16.21
C HIS A 155 4.63 -3.75 17.61
N ILE A 156 3.94 -2.96 18.43
CA ILE A 156 4.31 -2.71 19.82
C ILE A 156 4.40 -4.06 20.56
N ARG A 157 5.61 -4.42 21.00
CA ARG A 157 5.92 -5.62 21.79
C ARG A 157 6.52 -5.19 23.12
N ILE A 158 6.12 -5.86 24.20
CA ILE A 158 6.73 -5.66 25.52
C ILE A 158 7.99 -6.53 25.60
N TYR A 159 9.14 -5.94 25.28
CA TYR A 159 10.42 -6.65 25.25
C TYR A 159 10.89 -7.10 26.64
N VAL A 160 10.67 -6.30 27.68
CA VAL A 160 11.17 -6.60 29.05
C VAL A 160 10.73 -7.99 29.55
N ILE A 161 9.45 -8.32 29.43
CA ILE A 161 8.94 -9.62 29.89
C ILE A 161 9.39 -10.74 28.93
N TYR A 162 9.43 -10.45 27.63
CA TYR A 162 9.82 -11.40 26.60
C TYR A 162 11.29 -11.81 26.72
N ASP A 163 12.17 -10.86 27.02
CA ASP A 163 13.63 -11.08 27.08
C ASP A 163 14.06 -11.77 28.38
N MET A 164 13.30 -11.60 29.46
CA MET A 164 13.52 -12.32 30.73
C MET A 164 13.12 -13.79 30.66
N MET A 165 12.38 -14.19 29.63
CA MET A 165 11.75 -15.49 29.52
C MET A 165 12.69 -16.52 28.86
N PRO A 166 12.70 -17.81 29.29
CA PRO A 166 13.50 -18.83 28.63
C PRO A 166 13.09 -19.00 27.16
N ARG A 167 14.05 -19.35 26.28
CA ARG A 167 13.80 -19.53 24.83
C ARG A 167 12.58 -20.40 24.49
N PHE A 168 12.30 -21.42 25.30
CA PHE A 168 11.12 -22.27 25.11
C PHE A 168 9.82 -21.46 25.24
N PHE A 169 9.71 -20.66 26.30
CA PHE A 169 8.51 -19.88 26.56
C PHE A 169 8.38 -18.69 25.58
N GLN A 170 9.50 -18.13 25.07
CA GLN A 170 9.49 -17.17 23.95
C GLN A 170 8.79 -17.75 22.72
N LYS A 171 9.21 -18.95 22.30
CA LYS A 171 8.60 -19.67 21.16
C LYS A 171 7.12 -19.98 21.41
N VAL A 172 6.75 -20.36 22.64
CA VAL A 172 5.34 -20.58 22.99
C VAL A 172 4.53 -19.29 22.87
N SER A 173 5.04 -18.16 23.36
CA SER A 173 4.40 -16.85 23.24
C SER A 173 4.20 -16.43 21.79
N ASP A 174 5.20 -16.66 20.93
CA ASP A 174 5.10 -16.38 19.49
C ASP A 174 4.03 -17.25 18.82
N ILE A 175 3.97 -18.55 19.15
CA ILE A 175 2.93 -19.47 18.64
C ILE A 175 1.53 -19.04 19.11
N ILE A 176 1.38 -18.65 20.38
CA ILE A 176 0.11 -18.16 20.91
C ILE A 176 -0.32 -16.89 20.17
N SER A 177 0.61 -15.96 19.97
CA SER A 177 0.36 -14.71 19.23
C SER A 177 -0.08 -14.99 17.79
N LEU A 178 0.60 -15.91 17.10
CA LEU A 178 0.22 -16.36 15.77
C LEU A 178 -1.18 -16.97 15.76
N PHE A 179 -1.47 -17.87 16.70
CA PHE A 179 -2.77 -18.51 16.82
C PHE A 179 -3.88 -17.48 17.01
N LEU A 180 -3.68 -16.48 17.87
CA LEU A 180 -4.63 -15.40 18.08
C LEU A 180 -4.86 -14.55 16.83
N ILE A 181 -3.80 -14.23 16.08
CA ILE A 181 -3.91 -13.51 14.80
C ILE A 181 -4.73 -14.34 13.79
N TRP A 182 -4.44 -15.63 13.66
CA TRP A 182 -5.16 -16.52 12.75
C TRP A 182 -6.62 -16.73 13.17
N PHE A 183 -6.87 -16.88 14.47
CA PHE A 183 -8.22 -16.98 15.01
C PHE A 183 -9.03 -15.70 14.75
N PHE A 184 -8.44 -14.53 15.01
CA PHE A 184 -9.07 -13.24 14.72
C PHE A 184 -9.35 -13.09 13.21
N THR A 185 -8.39 -13.46 12.37
CA THR A 185 -8.55 -13.45 10.91
C THR A 185 -9.69 -14.36 10.47
N PHE A 186 -9.76 -15.58 11.02
CA PHE A 186 -10.85 -16.51 10.75
C PHE A 186 -12.20 -15.94 11.17
N ALA A 187 -12.31 -15.38 12.38
CA ALA A 187 -13.54 -14.77 12.88
C ALA A 187 -14.00 -13.58 12.02
N MET A 188 -13.06 -12.73 11.58
CA MET A 188 -13.32 -11.60 10.68
C MET A 188 -13.80 -12.06 9.31
N VAL A 189 -13.17 -13.08 8.73
CA VAL A 189 -13.59 -13.64 7.44
C VAL A 189 -14.96 -14.29 7.60
N TRP A 190 -15.15 -15.15 8.58
CA TRP A 190 -16.43 -15.83 8.82
C TRP A 190 -17.58 -14.84 9.05
N GLY A 191 -17.40 -13.83 9.91
CA GLY A 191 -18.43 -12.84 10.21
C GLY A 191 -18.64 -11.80 9.11
N GLY A 192 -17.60 -11.48 8.35
CA GLY A 192 -17.62 -10.42 7.33
C GLY A 192 -17.90 -10.91 5.91
N TYR A 193 -17.73 -12.20 5.60
CA TYR A 193 -17.75 -12.72 4.23
C TYR A 193 -19.07 -12.44 3.51
N ASP A 194 -20.21 -12.77 4.11
CA ASP A 194 -21.52 -12.60 3.47
C ASP A 194 -21.87 -11.13 3.23
N ASP A 195 -21.48 -10.23 4.15
CA ASP A 195 -21.67 -8.79 3.96
C ASP A 195 -20.73 -8.26 2.87
N ALA A 196 -19.45 -8.61 2.91
CA ALA A 196 -18.47 -8.20 1.90
C ALA A 196 -18.87 -8.69 0.50
N MET A 197 -19.25 -9.96 0.36
CA MET A 197 -19.66 -10.56 -0.91
C MET A 197 -20.93 -9.90 -1.46
N ARG A 198 -21.96 -9.71 -0.63
CA ARG A 198 -23.20 -9.04 -1.07
C ARG A 198 -22.96 -7.62 -1.57
N ARG A 199 -22.11 -6.86 -0.87
CA ARG A 199 -21.79 -5.47 -1.24
C ARG A 199 -20.89 -5.39 -2.47
N PHE A 200 -19.96 -6.32 -2.62
CA PHE A 200 -19.11 -6.44 -3.80
C PHE A 200 -19.93 -6.79 -5.05
N LEU A 201 -20.82 -7.79 -4.96
CA LEU A 201 -21.68 -8.19 -6.08
C LEU A 201 -22.65 -7.09 -6.52
N ARG A 202 -23.11 -6.26 -5.58
CA ARG A 202 -23.99 -5.12 -5.88
C ARG A 202 -23.22 -3.87 -6.32
N MET A 203 -21.89 -3.88 -6.20
CA MET A 203 -21.05 -2.68 -6.33
C MET A 203 -21.65 -1.50 -5.56
N GLU A 204 -21.99 -1.72 -4.28
CA GLU A 204 -22.68 -0.73 -3.46
C GLU A 204 -21.87 0.58 -3.42
N THR A 205 -22.55 1.67 -3.74
CA THR A 205 -21.98 3.00 -3.88
C THR A 205 -22.16 3.81 -2.59
N PHE A 206 -21.41 4.91 -2.49
CA PHE A 206 -21.33 5.71 -1.27
C PHE A 206 -22.56 6.60 -1.00
N GLY A 207 -23.43 6.80 -2.00
CA GLY A 207 -24.68 7.56 -1.88
C GLY A 207 -24.50 9.08 -1.95
N THR A 208 -23.41 9.54 -2.56
CA THR A 208 -22.98 10.95 -2.65
C THR A 208 -22.94 11.44 -4.10
N ALA A 209 -22.53 12.68 -4.35
CA ALA A 209 -22.58 13.27 -5.69
C ALA A 209 -21.63 12.60 -6.71
N TRP A 210 -20.47 12.11 -6.28
CA TRP A 210 -19.54 11.38 -7.15
C TRP A 210 -19.80 9.86 -7.12
N ASP A 211 -20.37 9.35 -6.02
CA ASP A 211 -20.93 8.00 -5.87
C ASP A 211 -19.99 6.82 -6.21
N PRO A 212 -18.73 6.80 -5.72
CA PRO A 212 -17.82 5.69 -5.96
C PRO A 212 -18.26 4.42 -5.22
N PRO A 213 -17.93 3.22 -5.73
CA PRO A 213 -18.21 1.93 -5.08
C PRO A 213 -17.25 1.65 -3.90
N ILE A 214 -17.11 2.60 -2.97
CA ILE A 214 -16.24 2.48 -1.80
C ILE A 214 -16.67 1.29 -0.93
N PRO A 215 -17.93 1.18 -0.46
CA PRO A 215 -18.35 0.05 0.36
C PRO A 215 -18.20 -1.31 -0.35
N GLY A 216 -18.51 -1.35 -1.65
CA GLY A 216 -18.42 -2.57 -2.45
C GLY A 216 -16.99 -3.12 -2.54
N ILE A 217 -16.02 -2.26 -2.84
CA ILE A 217 -14.62 -2.69 -3.02
C ILE A 217 -13.90 -2.82 -1.68
N LEU A 218 -14.07 -1.86 -0.78
CA LEU A 218 -13.26 -1.76 0.43
C LEU A 218 -13.53 -2.90 1.41
N LYS A 219 -14.77 -3.37 1.54
CA LYS A 219 -15.08 -4.50 2.43
C LYS A 219 -14.43 -5.80 1.99
N GLY A 220 -14.42 -6.07 0.69
CA GLY A 220 -13.66 -7.20 0.14
C GLY A 220 -12.17 -7.05 0.38
N ALA A 221 -11.63 -5.84 0.15
CA ALA A 221 -10.21 -5.55 0.39
C ALA A 221 -9.79 -5.75 1.84
N ILE A 222 -10.62 -5.37 2.82
CA ILE A 222 -10.36 -5.61 4.26
C ILE A 222 -10.16 -7.10 4.53
N LEU A 223 -11.04 -7.96 4.01
CA LEU A 223 -10.95 -9.42 4.22
C LEU A 223 -9.72 -10.02 3.54
N ILE A 224 -9.37 -9.56 2.33
CA ILE A 224 -8.17 -10.02 1.63
C ILE A 224 -6.91 -9.61 2.40
N ILE A 225 -6.83 -8.35 2.84
CA ILE A 225 -5.63 -7.82 3.49
C ILE A 225 -5.44 -8.43 4.88
N ILE A 226 -6.49 -8.68 5.66
CA ILE A 226 -6.33 -9.37 6.96
C ILE A 226 -5.80 -10.80 6.77
N CYS A 227 -6.20 -11.51 5.71
CA CYS A 227 -5.60 -12.79 5.35
C CYS A 227 -4.11 -12.65 5.00
N LEU A 228 -3.73 -11.61 4.24
CA LEU A 228 -2.33 -11.33 3.95
C LEU A 228 -1.52 -11.02 5.22
N VAL A 229 -2.08 -10.29 6.18
CA VAL A 229 -1.45 -10.03 7.49
C VAL A 229 -1.24 -11.33 8.26
N ALA A 230 -2.21 -12.24 8.28
CA ALA A 230 -2.05 -13.54 8.94
C ALA A 230 -0.99 -14.43 8.27
N LEU A 231 -0.92 -14.41 6.94
CA LEU A 231 0.14 -15.09 6.19
C LEU A 231 1.52 -14.46 6.45
N GLN A 232 1.58 -13.13 6.52
CA GLN A 232 2.80 -12.41 6.87
C GLN A 232 3.25 -12.76 8.30
N ALA A 233 2.33 -12.84 9.27
CA ALA A 233 2.63 -13.27 10.64
C ALA A 233 3.24 -14.67 10.69
N LEU A 234 2.73 -15.60 9.87
CA LEU A 234 3.27 -16.95 9.76
C LEU A 234 4.66 -16.93 9.13
N SER A 235 4.84 -16.21 8.01
CA SER A 235 6.15 -16.03 7.35
C SER A 235 7.18 -15.50 8.33
N ASN A 236 6.78 -14.53 9.16
CA ASN A 236 7.64 -13.91 10.14
C ASN A 236 8.20 -14.90 11.16
N ILE A 237 7.33 -15.73 11.73
CA ILE A 237 7.73 -16.75 12.71
C ILE A 237 8.60 -17.81 12.08
N ILE A 238 8.31 -18.23 10.83
CA ILE A 238 9.14 -19.20 10.12
C ILE A 238 10.55 -18.65 9.90
N ALA A 239 10.67 -17.40 9.45
CA ALA A 239 11.95 -16.74 9.23
C ALA A 239 12.74 -16.55 10.54
N ASP A 240 12.05 -16.24 11.64
CA ASP A 240 12.67 -15.92 12.92
C ASP A 240 12.90 -17.15 13.82
N TRP A 241 12.36 -18.33 13.45
CA TRP A 241 12.32 -19.52 14.31
C TRP A 241 13.69 -20.02 14.81
N ASN A 242 14.71 -19.86 13.97
CA ASN A 242 16.08 -20.29 14.22
C ASN A 242 17.04 -19.12 14.51
N LYS A 243 16.57 -17.88 14.45
CA LYS A 243 17.40 -16.72 14.76
C LYS A 243 17.73 -16.75 16.26
N ALA A 244 18.97 -16.41 16.60
CA ALA A 244 19.33 -16.20 18.00
C ALA A 244 18.52 -15.02 18.53
N PRO A 245 18.13 -15.01 19.83
CA PRO A 245 17.55 -13.82 20.43
C PRO A 245 18.57 -12.70 20.28
N GLU A 246 18.27 -11.73 19.41
CA GLU A 246 18.93 -10.44 19.43
C GLU A 246 18.49 -9.79 20.73
N HIS A 247 19.36 -9.87 21.74
CA HIS A 247 19.20 -9.05 22.93
C HIS A 247 19.34 -7.61 22.46
N LEU A 248 18.21 -6.92 22.35
CA LEU A 248 18.15 -5.47 22.25
C LEU A 248 18.73 -4.92 23.56
N SER A 249 20.06 -4.90 23.65
CA SER A 249 20.69 -4.04 24.63
C SER A 249 20.30 -2.62 24.21
N LEU A 250 19.74 -1.86 25.14
CA LEU A 250 19.29 -0.49 24.88
C LEU A 250 20.45 0.43 24.44
N ASP A 251 21.70 -0.03 24.52
CA ASP A 251 22.92 0.67 24.09
C ASP A 251 23.30 0.39 22.62
N ASP A 252 22.92 -0.75 22.02
CA ASP A 252 23.39 -1.13 20.67
C ASP A 252 22.60 -0.47 19.52
N MET A 253 21.37 -0.02 19.77
CA MET A 253 20.55 0.67 18.76
C MET A 253 21.01 2.12 18.52
N ASP A 254 21.57 2.79 19.53
CA ASP A 254 21.86 4.21 19.41
C ASP A 254 23.02 4.50 18.46
N GLU A 255 24.15 3.78 18.49
CA GLU A 255 25.32 4.18 17.67
C GLU A 255 25.12 3.97 16.16
N VAL A 256 24.57 2.83 15.75
CA VAL A 256 24.39 2.50 14.32
C VAL A 256 23.24 3.31 13.72
N GLU A 257 22.14 3.50 14.46
CA GLU A 257 21.01 4.30 14.02
C GLU A 257 21.37 5.80 14.00
N ILE A 258 22.12 6.31 15.00
CA ILE A 258 22.68 7.67 14.99
C ILE A 258 23.68 7.85 13.84
N GLU A 259 24.54 6.88 13.56
CA GLU A 259 25.49 6.97 12.45
C GLU A 259 24.76 6.99 11.09
N ASN A 260 23.72 6.19 10.93
CA ASN A 260 22.88 6.19 9.73
C ASN A 260 22.11 7.51 9.58
N ILE A 261 21.51 8.02 10.65
CA ILE A 261 20.87 9.35 10.69
C ILE A 261 21.89 10.44 10.34
N ARG A 262 23.10 10.40 10.91
CA ARG A 262 24.18 11.34 10.64
C ARG A 262 24.66 11.28 9.18
N LYS A 263 24.71 10.09 8.58
CA LYS A 263 25.03 9.90 7.15
C LYS A 263 23.93 10.43 6.24
N THR A 264 22.66 10.36 6.65
CA THR A 264 21.54 10.91 5.86
C THR A 264 21.38 12.44 5.97
N LEU A 265 21.94 13.05 7.01
CA LEU A 265 21.91 14.50 7.24
C LEU A 265 23.12 15.25 6.65
N ARG A 266 24.05 14.54 6.00
CA ARG A 266 25.23 15.08 5.29
C ARG A 266 25.00 15.06 3.79
#